data_AF-A0A8S7CQ95-F1
#
_entry.id   AF-A0A8S7CQ95-F1
#
_cell.length_a   1.000
_cell.length_b   1.000
_cell.length_c   1.000
_cell.angle_alpha   90.00
_cell.angle_beta   90.00
_cell.angle_gamma   90.00
#
_symmetry.space_group_name_H-M   'P 1'
#
loop_
_entity.id
_entity.type
_entity.pdbx_description
1 polymer ?
#
loop_
_entity_poly.entity_id
_entity_poly.type
_entity_poly.pdbx_seq_one_letter_code
_entity_poly.pdbx_strand_id
1 'polypeptide(L)'
;TPDSLQWVEQNNGEYTIVWTAWIAEENLVAGLKLKTWATEIKSSLYGIQPGAAAQTQSTIVTDKTKYIAGDSITVTVVLKDAQGNFITDGVAQLNEESVQVRNADSIQGNNWVYNGDGKYQRQYMAHFAEANLNAQLKMAGWSDANYSKNYTINRGEVSMFRSQLRIHEVLVVAGADIPVSVLLSDEFGNPVNDGLDLLTDDAVYLQNVEKKHWSSWTFVGDGRYERTYMAYKEGENLNSYLHINGWYVGGQPSYTILPFVEVESLSVNGAKFRAADGFPKTGFDGAKFTLILTHNMKNTDYNWTSGIQGIQVDSNGMVTLEFIINKEVTITGTPKSNKGNKVTYKFSLQKWFIPQGIIQESWSEMNSYCIGNGYILPSSTDIVGSSTSGAVPRKVGSLWGEYGNLTSYDGIFRAEHYWLDSGMIFYPGDGHLSIASRSSPLCMKTF
;
A
#
# COMPACT_ATOMS: atom_id res chain seq x y z
N THR A 1 8.90 18.48 75.93
CA THR A 1 8.68 18.40 77.38
C THR A 1 7.87 17.15 77.63
N PRO A 2 8.35 16.16 78.40
CA PRO A 2 7.49 15.07 78.80
C PRO A 2 6.53 15.65 79.83
N ASP A 3 5.27 15.80 79.47
CA ASP A 3 4.21 16.05 80.44
C ASP A 3 4.35 14.99 81.54
N SER A 4 4.41 15.47 82.77
CA SER A 4 4.66 14.66 83.96
C SER A 4 3.73 13.44 83.97
N LEU A 5 4.32 12.25 83.81
CA LEU A 5 3.67 10.96 84.06
C LEU A 5 3.35 10.87 85.55
N GLN A 6 2.17 11.34 85.93
CA GLN A 6 1.70 11.35 87.31
C GLN A 6 0.37 10.59 87.40
N TRP A 7 0.22 9.82 88.47
CA TRP A 7 -1.04 9.18 88.82
C TRP A 7 -2.03 10.25 89.30
N VAL A 8 -3.24 10.24 88.75
CA VAL A 8 -4.33 11.13 89.09
C VAL A 8 -5.42 10.31 89.75
N GLU A 9 -5.71 10.61 91.02
CA GLU A 9 -6.86 10.01 91.71
C GLU A 9 -8.17 10.52 91.11
N GLN A 10 -9.06 9.60 90.75
CA GLN A 10 -10.33 9.92 90.12
C GLN A 10 -11.44 10.05 91.16
N ASN A 11 -11.69 8.98 91.93
CA ASN A 11 -12.53 8.90 93.14
C ASN A 11 -12.51 7.45 93.65
N ASN A 12 -12.89 7.21 94.91
CA ASN A 12 -13.11 5.86 95.47
C ASN A 12 -11.94 4.86 95.27
N GLY A 13 -10.69 5.33 95.34
CA GLY A 13 -9.50 4.49 95.21
C GLY A 13 -9.09 4.13 93.78
N GLU A 14 -9.72 4.75 92.76
CA GLU A 14 -9.29 4.64 91.37
C GLU A 14 -8.24 5.70 91.03
N TYR A 15 -7.14 5.26 90.40
CA TYR A 15 -6.04 6.13 89.96
C TYR A 15 -5.79 5.87 88.48
N THR A 16 -5.61 6.94 87.70
CA THR A 16 -5.32 6.86 86.27
C THR A 16 -3.97 7.50 85.96
N ILE A 17 -3.30 6.98 84.95
CA ILE A 17 -2.11 7.57 84.35
C ILE A 17 -2.19 7.25 82.85
N VAL A 18 -1.73 8.20 82.03
CA VAL A 18 -1.82 8.09 80.57
C VAL A 18 -0.42 7.93 80.01
N TRP A 19 -0.22 6.88 79.22
CA TRP A 19 0.99 6.70 78.42
C TRP A 19 0.67 6.93 76.95
N THR A 20 1.62 7.53 76.24
CA THR A 20 1.58 7.60 74.78
C THR A 20 2.20 6.33 74.21
N ALA A 21 1.52 5.69 73.26
CA ALA A 21 2.07 4.57 72.51
C ALA A 21 3.08 5.07 71.47
N TRP A 22 4.26 4.46 71.41
CA TRP A 22 5.35 4.86 70.50
C TRP A 22 5.78 3.74 69.56
N ILE A 23 6.05 2.55 70.10
CA ILE A 23 6.54 1.41 69.35
C ILE A 23 5.39 0.42 69.18
N ALA A 24 5.12 0.02 67.94
CA ALA A 24 4.17 -1.04 67.65
C ALA A 24 4.76 -2.39 68.07
N GLU A 25 4.08 -3.08 68.98
CA GLU A 25 4.50 -4.35 69.55
C GLU A 25 3.29 -5.11 70.09
N GLU A 26 3.31 -6.42 69.93
CA GLU A 26 2.26 -7.32 70.44
C GLU A 26 2.68 -7.96 71.77
N ASN A 27 1.71 -8.51 72.50
CA ASN A 27 1.94 -9.26 73.74
C ASN A 27 2.58 -8.44 74.87
N LEU A 28 2.30 -7.14 74.92
CA LEU A 28 2.72 -6.24 75.98
C LEU A 28 1.90 -6.47 77.26
N VAL A 29 2.47 -6.12 78.42
CA VAL A 29 1.81 -6.15 79.73
C VAL A 29 2.13 -4.89 80.54
N ALA A 30 1.14 -4.39 81.26
CA ALA A 30 1.32 -3.29 82.19
C ALA A 30 1.50 -3.86 83.60
N GLY A 31 2.57 -3.44 84.28
CA GLY A 31 2.87 -3.85 85.65
C GLY A 31 2.47 -2.77 86.65
N LEU A 32 1.76 -3.15 87.72
CA LEU A 32 1.49 -2.30 88.87
C LEU A 32 2.21 -2.85 90.11
N LYS A 33 3.01 -2.01 90.77
CA LYS A 33 3.68 -2.34 92.02
C LYS A 33 3.55 -1.19 93.02
N LEU A 34 2.84 -1.43 94.13
CA LEU A 34 2.80 -0.50 95.25
C LEU A 34 4.09 -0.62 96.08
N LYS A 35 4.46 0.47 96.77
CA LYS A 35 5.70 0.54 97.58
C LYS A 35 5.82 -0.56 98.63
N THR A 36 4.70 -1.03 99.16
CA THR A 36 4.62 -2.07 100.19
C THR A 36 4.53 -3.49 99.64
N TRP A 37 4.45 -3.67 98.31
CA TRP A 37 4.25 -4.98 97.68
C TRP A 37 5.57 -5.65 97.29
N ALA A 38 5.70 -6.94 97.61
CA ALA A 38 6.87 -7.75 97.24
C ALA A 38 6.96 -7.97 95.72
N THR A 39 5.83 -8.24 95.07
CA THR A 39 5.71 -8.54 93.64
C THR A 39 4.80 -7.53 92.94
N GLU A 40 5.00 -7.34 91.64
CA GLU A 40 4.06 -6.61 90.79
C GLU A 40 2.88 -7.50 90.40
N ILE A 41 1.74 -6.88 90.10
CA ILE A 41 0.64 -7.53 89.37
C ILE A 41 0.66 -7.08 87.91
N LYS A 42 0.22 -7.94 87.00
CA LYS A 42 0.25 -7.69 85.55
C LYS A 42 -1.16 -7.60 84.99
N SER A 43 -1.35 -6.73 84.00
CA SER A 43 -2.56 -6.70 83.17
C SER A 43 -2.68 -7.95 82.29
N SER A 44 -3.81 -8.08 81.61
CA SER A 44 -3.91 -8.91 80.41
C SER A 44 -2.95 -8.41 79.32
N LEU A 45 -2.66 -9.28 78.34
CA LEU A 45 -1.91 -8.89 77.15
C LEU A 45 -2.64 -7.78 76.40
N TYR A 46 -1.88 -6.82 75.89
CA TYR A 46 -2.33 -5.83 74.93
C TYR A 46 -1.31 -5.68 73.81
N GLY A 47 -1.72 -5.06 72.70
CA GLY A 47 -0.83 -4.74 71.58
C GLY A 47 -0.95 -3.28 71.19
N ILE A 48 0.16 -2.68 70.79
CA ILE A 48 0.19 -1.37 70.14
C ILE A 48 0.24 -1.62 68.64
N GLN A 49 -0.75 -1.11 67.91
CA GLN A 49 -0.80 -1.19 66.46
C GLN A 49 -0.10 0.03 65.84
N PRO A 50 0.54 -0.12 64.67
CA PRO A 50 1.11 1.01 63.95
C PRO A 50 0.00 2.00 63.52
N GLY A 51 0.37 3.27 63.41
CA GLY A 51 -0.52 4.30 62.88
C GLY A 51 -0.75 4.19 61.36
N ALA A 52 -1.47 5.18 60.80
CA ALA A 52 -1.63 5.29 59.36
C ALA A 52 -0.28 5.50 58.64
N ALA A 53 -0.16 4.97 57.42
CA ALA A 53 1.06 5.10 56.62
C ALA A 53 1.43 6.58 56.41
N ALA A 54 2.69 6.93 56.72
CA ALA A 54 3.23 8.26 56.54
C ALA A 54 4.08 8.33 55.27
N GLN A 55 3.83 9.34 54.42
CA GLN A 55 4.53 9.53 53.16
C GLN A 55 6.05 9.58 53.35
N THR A 56 6.57 10.36 54.29
CA THR A 56 8.02 10.57 54.48
C THR A 56 8.76 9.35 55.05
N GLN A 57 8.04 8.34 55.56
CA GLN A 57 8.61 7.13 56.14
C GLN A 57 8.44 5.90 55.24
N SER A 58 7.50 5.96 54.29
CA SER A 58 7.17 4.87 53.38
C SER A 58 7.94 5.01 52.07
N THR A 59 8.20 3.90 51.37
CA THR A 59 8.98 3.91 50.11
C THR A 59 8.39 2.96 49.07
N ILE A 60 8.68 3.22 47.80
CA ILE A 60 8.38 2.32 46.68
C ILE A 60 9.64 2.16 45.82
N VAL A 61 9.94 0.93 45.41
CA VAL A 61 11.06 0.60 44.52
C VAL A 61 10.65 -0.46 43.51
N THR A 62 11.28 -0.43 42.33
CA THR A 62 11.23 -1.49 41.33
C THR A 62 12.50 -2.34 41.42
N ASP A 63 12.44 -3.58 40.96
CA ASP A 63 13.58 -4.52 40.99
C ASP A 63 14.70 -4.17 40.00
N LYS A 64 14.36 -3.53 38.87
CA LYS A 64 15.29 -3.15 37.80
C LYS A 64 15.00 -1.73 37.31
N THR A 65 15.89 -1.23 36.46
CA THR A 65 15.76 0.06 35.76
C THR A 65 15.60 -0.10 34.25
N LYS A 66 15.64 -1.32 33.73
CA LYS A 66 15.44 -1.66 32.31
C LYS A 66 14.64 -2.95 32.22
N TYR A 67 13.62 -2.93 31.38
CA TYR A 67 12.71 -4.04 31.10
C TYR A 67 12.50 -4.14 29.59
N ILE A 68 12.04 -5.29 29.13
CA ILE A 68 11.52 -5.53 27.79
C ILE A 68 10.01 -5.71 27.92
N ALA A 69 9.22 -5.27 26.94
CA ALA A 69 7.78 -5.55 26.91
C ALA A 69 7.53 -7.07 27.04
N GLY A 70 6.67 -7.45 28.00
CA GLY A 70 6.48 -8.84 28.42
C GLY A 70 7.28 -9.28 29.65
N ASP A 71 8.23 -8.46 30.12
CA ASP A 71 8.90 -8.71 31.40
C ASP A 71 7.97 -8.44 32.58
N SER A 72 8.23 -9.14 33.68
CA SER A 72 7.65 -8.84 34.98
C SER A 72 8.46 -7.74 35.71
N ILE A 73 7.77 -6.68 36.12
CA ILE A 73 8.24 -5.62 37.00
C ILE A 73 7.84 -5.98 38.43
N THR A 74 8.81 -6.25 39.30
CA THR A 74 8.53 -6.50 40.72
C THR A 74 8.59 -5.18 41.48
N VAL A 75 7.45 -4.76 42.01
CA VAL A 75 7.31 -3.56 42.84
C VAL A 75 7.38 -3.96 44.31
N THR A 76 8.25 -3.30 45.07
CA THR A 76 8.33 -3.44 46.52
C THR A 76 7.93 -2.12 47.18
N VAL A 77 6.93 -2.19 48.04
CA VAL A 77 6.49 -1.07 48.89
C VAL A 77 6.92 -1.37 50.33
N VAL A 78 7.42 -0.36 51.03
CA VAL A 78 7.65 -0.41 52.48
C VAL A 78 6.71 0.59 53.12
N LEU A 79 5.78 0.13 53.96
CA LEU A 79 4.84 0.98 54.68
C LEU A 79 5.27 1.17 56.14
N LYS A 80 5.34 2.44 56.55
CA LYS A 80 5.62 2.84 57.93
C LYS A 80 4.70 3.97 58.38
N ASP A 81 4.38 4.00 59.66
CA ASP A 81 3.69 5.14 60.27
C ASP A 81 4.62 6.34 60.52
N ALA A 82 4.09 7.43 61.07
CA ALA A 82 4.86 8.65 61.34
C ALA A 82 5.95 8.46 62.42
N GLN A 83 5.81 7.44 63.28
CA GLN A 83 6.77 7.08 64.32
C GLN A 83 7.84 6.11 63.80
N GLY A 84 7.71 5.63 62.56
CA GLY A 84 8.65 4.70 61.92
C GLY A 84 8.35 3.23 62.18
N ASN A 85 7.20 2.91 62.76
CA ASN A 85 6.75 1.53 62.96
C ASN A 85 6.31 0.91 61.63
N PHE A 86 6.65 -0.36 61.42
CA PHE A 86 6.23 -1.11 60.24
C PHE A 86 4.74 -1.44 60.29
N ILE A 87 4.04 -1.20 59.18
CA ILE A 87 2.64 -1.60 59.02
C ILE A 87 2.63 -3.05 58.51
N THR A 88 1.98 -3.96 59.23
CA THR A 88 2.02 -5.41 58.97
C THR A 88 0.76 -5.95 58.28
N ASP A 89 -0.35 -5.21 58.32
CA ASP A 89 -1.67 -5.54 57.77
C ASP A 89 -2.10 -4.62 56.59
N GLY A 90 -1.15 -3.93 55.95
CA GLY A 90 -1.38 -2.92 54.92
C GLY A 90 -1.87 -3.41 53.55
N VAL A 91 -2.07 -4.72 53.33
CA VAL A 91 -2.48 -5.28 52.01
C VAL A 91 -3.75 -4.64 51.48
N ALA A 92 -4.76 -4.43 52.33
CA ALA A 92 -6.04 -3.84 51.93
C ALA A 92 -5.92 -2.38 51.45
N GLN A 93 -4.83 -1.71 51.83
CA GLN A 93 -4.56 -0.33 51.46
C GLN A 93 -3.78 -0.21 50.14
N LEU A 94 -3.23 -1.32 49.63
CA LEU A 94 -2.45 -1.39 48.39
C LEU A 94 -3.32 -1.93 47.25
N ASN A 95 -3.73 -1.03 46.36
CA ASN A 95 -4.66 -1.27 45.25
C ASN A 95 -4.26 -0.42 44.03
N GLU A 96 -5.09 -0.42 42.99
CA GLU A 96 -4.80 0.31 41.73
C GLU A 96 -4.88 1.84 41.88
N GLU A 97 -5.57 2.35 42.91
CA GLU A 97 -5.62 3.79 43.20
C GLU A 97 -4.36 4.26 43.92
N SER A 98 -3.84 3.43 44.82
CA SER A 98 -2.68 3.75 45.64
C SER A 98 -1.34 3.40 44.99
N VAL A 99 -1.30 2.40 44.12
CA VAL A 99 -0.08 2.00 43.40
C VAL A 99 -0.32 1.99 41.91
N GLN A 100 0.38 2.88 41.20
CA GLN A 100 0.36 2.97 39.75
C GLN A 100 1.75 2.66 39.18
N VAL A 101 1.81 1.81 38.16
CA VAL A 101 3.06 1.44 37.49
C VAL A 101 2.92 1.84 36.03
N ARG A 102 3.64 2.88 35.60
CA ARG A 102 3.44 3.41 34.25
C ARG A 102 3.84 2.37 33.19
N ASN A 103 2.99 2.24 32.17
CA ASN A 103 3.10 1.31 31.04
C ASN A 103 3.18 -0.17 31.45
N ALA A 104 2.61 -0.52 32.60
CA ALA A 104 2.52 -1.90 33.05
C ALA A 104 1.21 -2.16 33.79
N ASP A 105 0.62 -3.33 33.55
CA ASP A 105 -0.62 -3.73 34.21
C ASP A 105 -0.35 -4.81 35.27
N SER A 106 -1.18 -4.87 36.30
CA SER A 106 -1.02 -5.88 37.32
C SER A 106 -1.28 -7.28 36.75
N ILE A 107 -0.43 -8.25 37.10
CA ILE A 107 -0.60 -9.63 36.62
C ILE A 107 -1.84 -10.22 37.28
N GLN A 108 -2.79 -10.73 36.48
CA GLN A 108 -4.03 -11.30 36.99
C GLN A 108 -3.75 -12.46 37.97
N GLY A 109 -4.40 -12.42 39.14
CA GLY A 109 -4.19 -13.39 40.21
C GLY A 109 -2.92 -13.15 41.07
N ASN A 110 -2.09 -12.16 40.73
CA ASN A 110 -0.96 -11.74 41.55
C ASN A 110 -1.43 -10.65 42.53
N ASN A 111 -1.57 -11.01 43.80
CA ASN A 111 -1.91 -10.08 44.89
C ASN A 111 -0.65 -9.60 45.61
N TRP A 112 -0.76 -8.50 46.36
CA TRP A 112 0.30 -8.05 47.25
C TRP A 112 0.64 -9.12 48.30
N VAL A 113 1.92 -9.47 48.41
CA VAL A 113 2.45 -10.43 49.38
C VAL A 113 3.24 -9.69 50.44
N TYR A 114 2.94 -9.96 51.72
CA TYR A 114 3.70 -9.44 52.84
C TYR A 114 4.95 -10.28 53.08
N ASN A 115 6.11 -9.65 53.08
CA ASN A 115 7.42 -10.31 53.19
C ASN A 115 8.15 -9.99 54.51
N GLY A 116 7.44 -9.48 55.51
CA GLY A 116 8.03 -9.03 56.77
C GLY A 116 8.53 -7.57 56.72
N ASP A 117 8.78 -6.99 57.90
CA ASP A 117 9.31 -5.62 58.07
C ASP A 117 8.57 -4.56 57.24
N GLY A 118 7.23 -4.62 57.21
CA GLY A 118 6.40 -3.67 56.46
C GLY A 118 6.57 -3.72 54.95
N LYS A 119 7.24 -4.75 54.41
CA LYS A 119 7.50 -4.92 52.98
C LYS A 119 6.38 -5.69 52.31
N TYR A 120 5.86 -5.11 51.24
CA TYR A 120 4.84 -5.69 50.38
C TYR A 120 5.39 -5.78 48.96
N GLN A 121 5.17 -6.91 48.29
CA GLN A 121 5.59 -7.09 46.90
C GLN A 121 4.44 -7.50 45.99
N ARG A 122 4.45 -6.99 44.76
CA ARG A 122 3.53 -7.37 43.69
C ARG A 122 4.23 -7.27 42.33
N GLN A 123 3.78 -8.09 41.38
CA GLN A 123 4.31 -8.10 40.02
C GLN A 123 3.35 -7.47 39.01
N TYR A 124 3.94 -6.76 38.05
CA TYR A 124 3.26 -6.07 36.95
C TYR A 124 3.88 -6.49 35.61
N MET A 125 3.08 -6.61 34.56
CA MET A 125 3.53 -6.95 33.22
C MET A 125 3.88 -5.68 32.44
N ALA A 126 5.11 -5.55 31.97
CA ALA A 126 5.53 -4.44 31.11
C ALA A 126 4.84 -4.51 29.74
N HIS A 127 4.28 -3.40 29.26
CA HIS A 127 3.57 -3.33 27.98
C HIS A 127 4.22 -2.34 27.01
N PHE A 128 4.01 -1.04 27.24
CA PHE A 128 4.38 -0.01 26.25
C PHE A 128 5.82 0.46 26.43
N ALA A 129 6.59 0.41 25.34
CA ALA A 129 7.98 0.82 25.32
C ALA A 129 8.11 2.34 25.47
N GLU A 130 8.76 2.78 26.55
CA GLU A 130 8.99 4.19 26.86
C GLU A 130 10.15 4.33 27.87
N ALA A 131 10.85 5.45 27.80
CA ALA A 131 11.93 5.80 28.72
C ALA A 131 11.45 6.72 29.85
N ASN A 132 12.21 6.76 30.94
CA ASN A 132 11.93 7.61 32.11
C ASN A 132 10.56 7.38 32.76
N LEU A 133 10.12 6.12 32.79
CA LEU A 133 8.95 5.63 33.51
C LEU A 133 9.24 5.49 35.02
N ASN A 134 8.23 5.42 35.87
CA ASN A 134 8.38 5.16 37.31
C ASN A 134 7.09 4.55 37.88
N ALA A 135 7.23 3.88 39.03
CA ALA A 135 6.12 3.42 39.85
C ALA A 135 5.82 4.47 40.92
N GLN A 136 4.54 4.63 41.23
CA GLN A 136 4.01 5.62 42.15
C GLN A 136 3.31 4.92 43.32
N LEU A 137 3.54 5.42 44.54
CA LEU A 137 2.79 5.07 45.75
C LEU A 137 2.13 6.34 46.30
N LYS A 138 0.80 6.35 46.39
CA LYS A 138 0.04 7.46 46.95
C LYS A 138 -1.11 6.95 47.82
N MET A 139 -0.96 7.04 49.13
CA MET A 139 -2.01 6.63 50.06
C MET A 139 -3.05 7.75 50.22
N ALA A 140 -4.25 7.37 50.67
CA ALA A 140 -5.30 8.33 51.00
C ALA A 140 -4.81 9.35 52.04
N GLY A 141 -5.07 10.64 51.79
CA GLY A 141 -4.65 11.74 52.66
C GLY A 141 -3.21 12.23 52.48
N TRP A 142 -2.41 11.61 51.61
CA TRP A 142 -1.08 12.13 51.28
C TRP A 142 -1.16 13.34 50.33
N SER A 143 -0.36 14.38 50.60
CA SER A 143 -0.28 15.58 49.76
C SER A 143 0.40 15.31 48.43
N ASP A 144 1.39 14.42 48.42
CA ASP A 144 2.11 14.01 47.21
C ASP A 144 2.37 12.50 47.22
N ALA A 145 2.80 11.96 46.08
CA ALA A 145 3.16 10.57 45.95
C ALA A 145 4.66 10.34 46.21
N ASN A 146 5.00 9.11 46.57
CA ASN A 146 6.38 8.64 46.49
C ASN A 146 6.60 7.93 45.16
N TYR A 147 7.81 8.06 44.62
CA TYR A 147 8.16 7.50 43.32
C TYR A 147 9.36 6.55 43.44
N SER A 148 9.35 5.49 42.64
CA SER A 148 10.52 4.66 42.42
C SER A 148 11.60 5.44 41.66
N LYS A 149 12.78 4.85 41.55
CA LYS A 149 13.75 5.28 40.52
C LYS A 149 13.11 5.14 39.13
N ASN A 150 13.59 5.95 38.19
CA ASN A 150 13.16 5.83 36.81
C ASN A 150 13.61 4.50 36.19
N TYR A 151 12.73 3.91 35.37
CA TYR A 151 13.02 2.74 34.55
C TYR A 151 12.66 3.00 33.08
N THR A 152 13.10 2.11 32.20
CA THR A 152 12.79 2.11 30.76
C THR A 152 12.21 0.75 30.38
N ILE A 153 11.14 0.76 29.61
CA ILE A 153 10.63 -0.45 28.92
C ILE A 153 11.07 -0.34 27.47
N ASN A 154 11.85 -1.32 27.00
CA ASN A 154 12.19 -1.46 25.59
C ASN A 154 11.14 -2.31 24.88
N ARG A 155 10.99 -2.14 23.56
CA ARG A 155 10.18 -3.05 22.74
C ARG A 155 10.70 -4.50 22.86
N GLY A 156 9.80 -5.45 22.71
CA GLY A 156 10.13 -6.86 22.55
C GLY A 156 10.65 -7.21 21.15
N GLU A 157 10.83 -8.50 20.94
CA GLU A 157 11.12 -9.08 19.62
C GLU A 157 9.93 -8.94 18.67
N VAL A 158 10.21 -8.89 17.37
CA VAL A 158 9.17 -8.83 16.34
C VAL A 158 8.23 -10.04 16.42
N SER A 159 6.92 -9.78 16.32
CA SER A 159 5.87 -10.80 16.49
C SER A 159 5.00 -10.93 15.25
N MET A 160 4.76 -12.18 14.83
CA MET A 160 3.85 -12.51 13.74
C MET A 160 2.39 -12.14 14.03
N PHE A 161 2.01 -12.05 15.32
CA PHE A 161 0.62 -11.80 15.71
C PHE A 161 0.21 -10.33 15.57
N ARG A 162 1.19 -9.42 15.50
CA ARG A 162 0.97 -7.98 15.39
C ARG A 162 1.54 -7.38 14.12
N SER A 163 2.51 -8.05 13.49
CA SER A 163 3.08 -7.62 12.22
C SER A 163 2.12 -7.86 11.05
N GLN A 164 2.22 -7.04 10.00
CA GLN A 164 1.31 -7.08 8.85
C GLN A 164 2.04 -6.82 7.54
N LEU A 165 1.52 -7.40 6.46
CA LEU A 165 1.90 -7.06 5.09
C LEU A 165 0.68 -6.50 4.37
N ARG A 166 0.82 -5.29 3.83
CA ARG A 166 -0.25 -4.57 3.17
C ARG A 166 0.09 -4.22 1.73
N ILE A 167 -0.86 -4.52 0.84
CA ILE A 167 -0.80 -4.21 -0.58
C ILE A 167 -1.73 -3.02 -0.80
N HIS A 168 -1.21 -1.93 -1.36
CA HIS A 168 -1.98 -0.69 -1.48
C HIS A 168 -2.91 -0.71 -2.69
N GLU A 169 -2.42 -1.22 -3.82
CA GLU A 169 -3.16 -1.27 -5.08
C GLU A 169 -3.59 -2.71 -5.39
N VAL A 170 -4.89 -2.97 -5.31
CA VAL A 170 -5.47 -4.33 -5.47
C VAL A 170 -5.85 -4.69 -6.89
N LEU A 171 -5.86 -3.71 -7.80
CA LEU A 171 -6.17 -3.91 -9.21
C LEU A 171 -5.24 -3.05 -10.05
N VAL A 172 -4.26 -3.68 -10.68
CA VAL A 172 -3.26 -3.00 -11.52
C VAL A 172 -3.17 -3.65 -12.89
N VAL A 173 -2.44 -3.02 -13.81
CA VAL A 173 -2.12 -3.58 -15.13
C VAL A 173 -0.67 -4.06 -15.13
N ALA A 174 -0.36 -5.09 -15.91
CA ALA A 174 1.04 -5.49 -16.14
C ALA A 174 1.89 -4.27 -16.58
N GLY A 175 3.07 -4.14 -16.00
CA GLY A 175 3.97 -2.99 -16.10
C GLY A 175 3.74 -1.90 -15.04
N ALA A 176 2.66 -1.95 -14.26
CA ALA A 176 2.39 -0.96 -13.23
C ALA A 176 3.17 -1.23 -11.93
N ASP A 177 3.41 -0.15 -11.18
CA ASP A 177 3.97 -0.19 -9.85
C ASP A 177 2.92 -0.61 -8.80
N ILE A 178 3.34 -1.43 -7.84
CA ILE A 178 2.54 -1.85 -6.68
C ILE A 178 3.29 -1.41 -5.41
N PRO A 179 2.80 -0.36 -4.72
CA PRO A 179 3.30 0.00 -3.40
C PRO A 179 2.89 -1.05 -2.36
N VAL A 180 3.85 -1.44 -1.52
CA VAL A 180 3.69 -2.44 -0.47
C VAL A 180 4.25 -1.87 0.83
N SER A 181 3.49 -2.02 1.91
CA SER A 181 3.95 -1.68 3.25
C SER A 181 4.00 -2.91 4.16
N VAL A 182 5.00 -2.93 5.04
CA VAL A 182 5.12 -3.88 6.14
C VAL A 182 5.01 -3.09 7.43
N LEU A 183 4.19 -3.57 8.36
CA LEU A 183 4.16 -3.11 9.75
C LEU A 183 4.86 -4.16 10.60
N LEU A 184 5.93 -3.78 11.30
CA LEU A 184 6.65 -4.62 12.25
C LEU A 184 6.36 -4.14 13.67
N SER A 185 5.89 -5.06 14.51
CA SER A 185 5.55 -4.81 15.90
C SER A 185 5.93 -6.00 16.76
N ASP A 186 6.24 -5.76 18.02
CA ASP A 186 6.28 -6.82 19.03
C ASP A 186 4.87 -7.31 19.39
N GLU A 187 4.77 -8.31 20.28
CA GLU A 187 3.50 -8.93 20.70
C GLU A 187 2.56 -7.97 21.45
N PHE A 188 3.12 -6.91 22.06
CA PHE A 188 2.41 -5.91 22.84
C PHE A 188 2.01 -4.67 22.03
N GLY A 189 2.35 -4.63 20.74
CA GLY A 189 1.99 -3.52 19.85
C GLY A 189 3.04 -2.42 19.76
N ASN A 190 4.25 -2.61 20.33
CA ASN A 190 5.30 -1.63 20.21
C ASN A 190 5.97 -1.69 18.83
N PRO A 191 6.17 -0.55 18.16
CA PRO A 191 6.73 -0.51 16.82
C PRO A 191 8.21 -0.94 16.81
N VAL A 192 8.58 -1.76 15.83
CA VAL A 192 9.97 -2.15 15.57
C VAL A 192 10.56 -1.19 14.53
N ASN A 193 11.11 -0.06 15.01
CA ASN A 193 11.62 1.04 14.16
C ASN A 193 13.03 0.80 13.57
N ASP A 194 13.73 -0.20 14.07
CA ASP A 194 15.08 -0.64 13.70
C ASP A 194 15.07 -2.01 13.02
N GLY A 195 13.93 -2.41 12.47
CA GLY A 195 13.68 -3.71 11.84
C GLY A 195 14.05 -3.80 10.36
N LEU A 196 14.76 -2.81 9.80
CA LEU A 196 15.13 -2.80 8.39
C LEU A 196 15.94 -4.05 8.00
N ASP A 197 16.83 -4.52 8.89
CA ASP A 197 17.66 -5.72 8.67
C ASP A 197 16.84 -7.01 8.64
N LEU A 198 15.62 -7.02 9.20
CA LEU A 198 14.68 -8.14 9.11
C LEU A 198 14.05 -8.23 7.71
N LEU A 199 13.97 -7.10 7.00
CA LEU A 199 13.39 -7.01 5.66
C LEU A 199 14.44 -7.29 4.58
N THR A 200 15.02 -8.49 4.66
CA THR A 200 15.89 -9.02 3.62
C THR A 200 15.17 -9.06 2.28
N ASP A 201 15.93 -9.26 1.20
CA ASP A 201 15.36 -9.22 -0.14
C ASP A 201 14.20 -10.22 -0.33
N ASP A 202 14.23 -11.37 0.35
CA ASP A 202 13.20 -12.41 0.23
C ASP A 202 12.22 -12.42 1.40
N ALA A 203 12.26 -11.42 2.27
CA ALA A 203 11.33 -11.29 3.40
C ALA A 203 9.88 -11.12 2.93
N VAL A 204 9.65 -10.59 1.73
CA VAL A 204 8.30 -10.41 1.19
C VAL A 204 8.19 -11.10 -0.16
N TYR A 205 7.17 -11.93 -0.29
CA TYR A 205 6.80 -12.60 -1.52
C TYR A 205 5.47 -12.07 -2.03
N LEU A 206 5.43 -11.74 -3.31
CA LEU A 206 4.22 -11.38 -4.05
C LEU A 206 4.23 -12.20 -5.36
N GLN A 207 3.11 -12.86 -5.68
CA GLN A 207 2.96 -13.61 -6.92
C GLN A 207 2.86 -12.71 -8.17
N ASN A 208 3.54 -13.08 -9.27
CA ASN A 208 3.50 -12.36 -10.56
C ASN A 208 4.01 -10.91 -10.54
N VAL A 209 4.81 -10.56 -9.54
CA VAL A 209 5.53 -9.28 -9.48
C VAL A 209 7.02 -9.51 -9.43
N GLU A 210 7.78 -8.49 -9.80
CA GLU A 210 9.21 -8.43 -9.56
C GLU A 210 9.57 -7.21 -8.73
N LYS A 211 10.70 -7.27 -8.03
CA LYS A 211 11.22 -6.16 -7.26
C LYS A 211 11.55 -5.03 -8.25
N LYS A 212 11.00 -3.84 -8.04
CA LYS A 212 11.28 -2.71 -8.93
C LYS A 212 12.77 -2.35 -8.84
N HIS A 213 13.40 -2.17 -9.99
CA HIS A 213 14.80 -1.76 -10.06
C HIS A 213 15.04 -0.47 -9.25
N TRP A 214 16.11 -0.42 -8.46
CA TRP A 214 16.42 0.66 -7.50
C TRP A 214 15.44 0.86 -6.34
N SER A 215 14.46 -0.02 -6.14
CA SER A 215 13.57 0.05 -4.97
C SER A 215 14.10 -0.83 -3.83
N SER A 216 14.32 -0.20 -2.67
CA SER A 216 14.65 -0.85 -1.39
C SER A 216 13.56 -0.55 -0.36
N TRP A 217 13.57 -1.30 0.74
CA TRP A 217 12.75 -0.96 1.89
C TRP A 217 13.17 0.39 2.47
N THR A 218 12.18 1.20 2.83
CA THR A 218 12.38 2.51 3.45
C THR A 218 11.54 2.59 4.71
N PHE A 219 12.14 3.04 5.82
CA PHE A 219 11.41 3.27 7.06
C PHE A 219 10.60 4.56 6.95
N VAL A 220 9.31 4.50 7.28
CA VAL A 220 8.38 5.63 7.18
C VAL A 220 7.73 6.01 8.52
N GLY A 221 8.16 5.41 9.63
CA GLY A 221 7.66 5.72 10.98
C GLY A 221 6.83 4.58 11.59
N ASP A 222 6.79 4.52 12.92
CA ASP A 222 5.92 3.62 13.70
C ASP A 222 5.94 2.16 13.25
N GLY A 223 7.14 1.62 13.05
CA GLY A 223 7.36 0.24 12.62
C GLY A 223 6.94 -0.04 11.18
N ARG A 224 6.59 0.99 10.39
CA ARG A 224 6.21 0.86 8.99
C ARG A 224 7.40 1.00 8.06
N TYR A 225 7.45 0.10 7.09
CA TYR A 225 8.44 0.08 6.02
C TYR A 225 7.73 -0.04 4.68
N GLU A 226 8.23 0.64 3.66
CA GLU A 226 7.63 0.65 2.33
C GLU A 226 8.63 0.30 1.23
N ARG A 227 8.14 -0.44 0.22
CA ARG A 227 8.87 -0.79 -1.01
C ARG A 227 7.88 -0.83 -2.18
N THR A 228 8.39 -0.67 -3.40
CA THR A 228 7.60 -0.80 -4.63
C THR A 228 8.01 -2.05 -5.41
N TYR A 229 7.01 -2.79 -5.87
CA TYR A 229 7.15 -3.90 -6.82
C TYR A 229 6.58 -3.48 -8.18
N MET A 230 6.92 -4.21 -9.23
CA MET A 230 6.34 -4.03 -10.56
C MET A 230 5.59 -5.29 -10.95
N ALA A 231 4.34 -5.14 -11.37
CA ALA A 231 3.54 -6.22 -11.92
C ALA A 231 4.12 -6.66 -13.26
N TYR A 232 4.50 -7.92 -13.45
CA TYR A 232 5.04 -8.38 -14.75
C TYR A 232 4.13 -9.38 -15.46
N LYS A 233 3.18 -10.01 -14.74
CA LYS A 233 2.31 -11.04 -15.32
C LYS A 233 0.89 -10.95 -14.79
N GLU A 234 -0.09 -11.13 -15.67
CA GLU A 234 -1.50 -11.13 -15.33
C GLU A 234 -1.91 -12.31 -14.43
N GLY A 235 -2.92 -12.08 -13.59
CA GLY A 235 -3.52 -13.10 -12.72
C GLY A 235 -4.52 -12.51 -11.73
N GLU A 236 -5.43 -13.34 -11.24
CA GLU A 236 -6.48 -12.95 -10.30
C GLU A 236 -6.28 -13.61 -8.94
N ASN A 237 -6.72 -12.94 -7.86
CA ASN A 237 -6.62 -13.44 -6.48
C ASN A 237 -5.19 -13.86 -6.10
N LEU A 238 -4.22 -13.05 -6.49
CA LEU A 238 -2.80 -13.33 -6.29
C LEU A 238 -2.44 -13.27 -4.81
N ASN A 239 -1.63 -14.23 -4.39
CA ASN A 239 -1.22 -14.38 -2.99
C ASN A 239 0.08 -13.62 -2.70
N SER A 240 0.26 -13.28 -1.43
CA SER A 240 1.47 -12.66 -0.90
C SER A 240 1.68 -13.04 0.56
N TYR A 241 2.92 -12.96 1.02
CA TYR A 241 3.25 -13.18 2.42
C TYR A 241 4.52 -12.44 2.83
N LEU A 242 4.59 -12.13 4.12
CA LEU A 242 5.79 -11.71 4.84
C LEU A 242 6.36 -12.93 5.56
N HIS A 243 7.66 -13.15 5.41
CA HIS A 243 8.42 -14.21 6.06
C HIS A 243 9.58 -13.59 6.84
N ILE A 244 9.53 -13.70 8.16
CA ILE A 244 10.57 -13.21 9.08
C ILE A 244 10.83 -14.32 10.09
N ASN A 245 12.10 -14.62 10.38
CA ASN A 245 12.50 -15.56 11.44
C ASN A 245 11.75 -16.90 11.45
N GLY A 246 11.43 -17.45 10.27
CA GLY A 246 10.75 -18.75 10.12
C GLY A 246 9.23 -18.74 10.22
N TRP A 247 8.60 -17.59 10.52
CA TRP A 247 7.14 -17.46 10.57
C TRP A 247 6.60 -16.65 9.39
N TYR A 248 5.31 -16.86 9.08
CA TYR A 248 4.65 -16.25 7.94
C TYR A 248 3.42 -15.45 8.35
N VAL A 249 3.24 -14.29 7.73
CA VAL A 249 2.01 -13.50 7.79
C VAL A 249 1.50 -13.31 6.37
N GLY A 250 0.26 -13.72 6.11
CA GLY A 250 -0.38 -13.51 4.81
C GLY A 250 -0.55 -12.02 4.52
N GLY A 251 -0.20 -11.60 3.30
CA GLY A 251 -0.44 -10.23 2.86
C GLY A 251 -1.92 -9.99 2.60
N GLN A 252 -2.38 -8.78 2.89
CA GLN A 252 -3.77 -8.38 2.71
C GLN A 252 -3.87 -7.00 2.02
N PRO A 253 -4.82 -6.81 1.09
CA PRO A 253 -5.71 -7.82 0.50
C PRO A 253 -4.98 -8.71 -0.51
N SER A 254 -5.66 -9.71 -1.08
CA SER A 254 -5.23 -10.27 -2.38
C SER A 254 -5.37 -9.21 -3.48
N TYR A 255 -4.67 -9.40 -4.60
CA TYR A 255 -4.67 -8.43 -5.70
C TYR A 255 -4.81 -9.12 -7.06
N THR A 256 -5.15 -8.33 -8.07
CA THR A 256 -5.33 -8.76 -9.45
C THR A 256 -4.47 -7.90 -10.37
N ILE A 257 -3.75 -8.57 -11.28
CA ILE A 257 -3.00 -7.93 -12.36
C ILE A 257 -3.74 -8.22 -13.66
N LEU A 258 -4.20 -7.17 -14.33
CA LEU A 258 -4.81 -7.23 -15.66
C LEU A 258 -3.72 -7.24 -16.75
N PRO A 259 -3.97 -7.89 -17.90
CA PRO A 259 -3.04 -7.82 -19.02
C PRO A 259 -2.92 -6.39 -19.56
N PHE A 260 -1.74 -6.04 -20.06
CA PHE A 260 -1.54 -4.79 -20.79
C PHE A 260 -2.01 -4.98 -22.24
N VAL A 261 -3.09 -4.31 -22.62
CA VAL A 261 -3.71 -4.50 -23.93
C VAL A 261 -3.19 -3.47 -24.92
N GLU A 262 -2.75 -3.93 -26.09
CA GLU A 262 -2.29 -3.09 -27.19
C GLU A 262 -2.88 -3.56 -28.53
N VAL A 263 -2.69 -2.78 -29.59
CA VAL A 263 -3.07 -3.22 -30.94
C VAL A 263 -1.95 -4.09 -31.48
N GLU A 264 -2.24 -5.38 -31.65
CA GLU A 264 -1.30 -6.37 -32.18
C GLU A 264 -1.16 -6.24 -33.69
N SER A 265 -2.30 -6.17 -34.38
CA SER A 265 -2.37 -6.19 -35.83
C SER A 265 -3.60 -5.49 -36.37
N LEU A 266 -3.66 -5.32 -37.69
CA LEU A 266 -4.76 -4.68 -38.40
C LEU A 266 -5.25 -5.60 -39.51
N SER A 267 -6.57 -5.77 -39.61
CA SER A 267 -7.23 -6.53 -40.67
C SER A 267 -7.71 -5.61 -41.77
N VAL A 268 -7.34 -5.91 -43.01
CA VAL A 268 -7.66 -5.10 -44.20
C VAL A 268 -7.93 -6.01 -45.38
N ASN A 269 -9.20 -6.12 -45.78
CA ASN A 269 -9.59 -6.87 -46.98
C ASN A 269 -8.94 -8.27 -47.04
N GLY A 270 -9.12 -9.05 -45.97
CA GLY A 270 -8.59 -10.41 -45.82
C GLY A 270 -7.11 -10.53 -45.43
N ALA A 271 -6.33 -9.43 -45.46
CA ALA A 271 -4.93 -9.42 -45.05
C ALA A 271 -4.76 -8.94 -43.60
N LYS A 272 -3.64 -9.34 -42.95
CA LYS A 272 -3.25 -8.85 -41.63
C LYS A 272 -1.89 -8.15 -41.69
N PHE A 273 -1.79 -6.98 -41.06
CA PHE A 273 -0.54 -6.22 -40.93
C PHE A 273 -0.19 -6.07 -39.46
N ARG A 274 1.09 -6.17 -39.10
CA ARG A 274 1.48 -5.92 -37.70
C ARG A 274 1.37 -4.43 -37.43
N ALA A 275 0.89 -4.07 -36.24
CA ALA A 275 0.81 -2.66 -35.87
C ALA A 275 2.20 -1.97 -35.89
N ALA A 276 3.23 -2.73 -35.52
CA ALA A 276 4.63 -2.29 -35.54
C ALA A 276 5.18 -1.97 -36.94
N ASP A 277 4.56 -2.46 -38.02
CA ASP A 277 5.01 -2.17 -39.39
C ASP A 277 4.64 -0.75 -39.85
N GLY A 278 3.89 -0.01 -39.01
CA GLY A 278 3.59 1.40 -39.24
C GLY A 278 2.53 1.67 -40.30
N PHE A 279 1.67 0.67 -40.57
CA PHE A 279 0.43 0.82 -41.35
C PHE A 279 -0.45 1.94 -40.76
N PRO A 280 -1.38 2.52 -41.53
CA PRO A 280 -1.26 2.73 -42.97
C PRO A 280 -0.28 3.87 -43.28
N LYS A 281 0.41 3.79 -44.42
CA LYS A 281 1.18 4.89 -45.00
C LYS A 281 0.43 5.57 -46.14
N THR A 282 -0.56 4.93 -46.71
CA THR A 282 -1.41 5.46 -47.76
C THR A 282 -2.84 5.62 -47.26
N GLY A 283 -3.65 6.45 -47.92
CA GLY A 283 -5.05 6.61 -47.58
C GLY A 283 -5.86 7.12 -48.76
N PHE A 284 -7.17 6.94 -48.70
CA PHE A 284 -8.15 7.50 -49.62
C PHE A 284 -9.48 7.63 -48.88
N ASP A 285 -10.40 8.41 -49.43
CA ASP A 285 -11.74 8.57 -48.85
C ASP A 285 -12.48 7.23 -48.83
N GLY A 286 -12.93 6.79 -47.66
CA GLY A 286 -13.58 5.51 -47.39
C GLY A 286 -12.63 4.33 -47.22
N ALA A 287 -11.32 4.55 -47.10
CA ALA A 287 -10.37 3.50 -46.74
C ALA A 287 -10.69 2.95 -45.34
N LYS A 288 -10.77 1.62 -45.21
CA LYS A 288 -11.19 0.93 -43.98
C LYS A 288 -10.20 -0.13 -43.53
N PHE A 289 -9.98 -0.21 -42.22
CA PHE A 289 -9.21 -1.28 -41.56
C PHE A 289 -9.72 -1.53 -40.14
N THR A 290 -9.59 -2.75 -39.63
CA THR A 290 -10.05 -3.11 -38.29
C THR A 290 -8.88 -3.41 -37.37
N LEU A 291 -8.88 -2.82 -36.17
CA LEU A 291 -7.88 -3.09 -35.14
C LEU A 291 -8.05 -4.50 -34.57
N ILE A 292 -6.96 -5.21 -34.31
CA ILE A 292 -6.94 -6.50 -33.60
C ILE A 292 -6.09 -6.31 -32.34
N LEU A 293 -6.66 -6.62 -31.18
CA LEU A 293 -6.03 -6.41 -29.88
C LEU A 293 -5.27 -7.64 -29.39
N THR A 294 -4.25 -7.43 -28.57
CA THR A 294 -3.56 -8.52 -27.85
C THR A 294 -4.49 -9.22 -26.84
N HIS A 295 -4.05 -10.39 -26.36
CA HIS A 295 -4.77 -11.21 -25.37
C HIS A 295 -6.21 -11.59 -25.79
N ASN A 296 -6.51 -11.60 -27.09
CA ASN A 296 -7.84 -11.85 -27.65
C ASN A 296 -8.95 -10.92 -27.10
N MET A 297 -8.56 -9.70 -26.69
CA MET A 297 -9.51 -8.70 -26.22
C MET A 297 -10.42 -8.23 -27.36
N LYS A 298 -11.70 -7.97 -27.06
CA LYS A 298 -12.67 -7.55 -28.07
C LYS A 298 -12.71 -6.03 -28.17
N ASN A 299 -12.74 -5.51 -29.39
CA ASN A 299 -12.92 -4.07 -29.61
C ASN A 299 -14.22 -3.54 -28.98
N THR A 300 -15.25 -4.38 -28.91
CA THR A 300 -16.55 -4.04 -28.30
C THR A 300 -16.46 -3.75 -26.80
N ASP A 301 -15.38 -4.15 -26.13
CA ASP A 301 -15.16 -3.89 -24.70
C ASP A 301 -14.62 -2.47 -24.44
N TYR A 302 -14.35 -1.71 -25.51
CA TYR A 302 -13.78 -0.37 -25.47
C TYR A 302 -14.71 0.67 -26.10
N ASN A 303 -14.61 1.90 -25.59
CA ASN A 303 -15.14 3.10 -26.22
C ASN A 303 -14.03 3.71 -27.09
N TRP A 304 -14.21 3.68 -28.40
CA TRP A 304 -13.21 4.13 -29.36
C TRP A 304 -13.41 5.59 -29.76
N THR A 305 -12.30 6.30 -29.95
CA THR A 305 -12.26 7.64 -30.52
C THR A 305 -10.98 7.85 -31.31
N SER A 306 -11.04 8.62 -32.40
CA SER A 306 -9.87 9.07 -33.15
C SER A 306 -9.32 10.40 -32.64
N GLY A 307 -10.07 11.11 -31.80
CA GLY A 307 -9.73 12.45 -31.33
C GLY A 307 -9.68 13.53 -32.43
N ILE A 308 -10.08 13.21 -33.67
CA ILE A 308 -9.97 14.12 -34.81
C ILE A 308 -11.13 13.92 -35.80
N GLN A 309 -11.60 15.02 -36.39
CA GLN A 309 -12.54 14.97 -37.51
C GLN A 309 -11.88 14.36 -38.76
N GLY A 310 -12.61 13.54 -39.50
CA GLY A 310 -12.15 12.89 -40.73
C GLY A 310 -11.58 11.50 -40.56
N ILE A 311 -11.48 11.01 -39.32
CA ILE A 311 -11.27 9.60 -39.02
C ILE A 311 -12.39 9.13 -38.13
N GLN A 312 -13.16 8.16 -38.60
CA GLN A 312 -14.18 7.51 -37.79
C GLN A 312 -13.63 6.20 -37.24
N VAL A 313 -14.05 5.82 -36.05
CA VAL A 313 -13.82 4.50 -35.48
C VAL A 313 -15.11 3.99 -34.85
N ASP A 314 -15.55 2.81 -35.26
CA ASP A 314 -16.79 2.22 -34.77
C ASP A 314 -16.58 1.34 -33.52
N SER A 315 -17.66 0.77 -32.98
CA SER A 315 -17.61 -0.10 -31.80
C SER A 315 -16.91 -1.44 -32.04
N ASN A 316 -16.74 -1.84 -33.30
CA ASN A 316 -15.99 -3.04 -33.69
C ASN A 316 -14.51 -2.74 -33.93
N GLY A 317 -14.06 -1.50 -33.68
CA GLY A 317 -12.69 -1.06 -33.93
C GLY A 317 -12.36 -0.93 -35.42
N MET A 318 -13.37 -0.80 -36.29
CA MET A 318 -13.17 -0.47 -37.69
C MET A 318 -12.93 1.03 -37.83
N VAL A 319 -11.75 1.37 -38.34
CA VAL A 319 -11.33 2.73 -38.64
C VAL A 319 -11.66 3.03 -40.10
N THR A 320 -12.29 4.18 -40.36
CA THR A 320 -12.57 4.70 -41.70
C THR A 320 -11.88 6.05 -41.88
N LEU A 321 -11.11 6.21 -42.95
CA LEU A 321 -10.51 7.49 -43.35
C LEU A 321 -11.49 8.23 -44.27
N GLU A 322 -11.84 9.48 -43.95
CA GLU A 322 -12.79 10.30 -44.74
C GLU A 322 -12.11 11.53 -45.35
N PHE A 323 -11.14 12.11 -44.64
CA PHE A 323 -10.44 13.33 -45.09
C PHE A 323 -8.92 13.17 -45.10
N ILE A 324 -8.29 14.02 -45.91
CA ILE A 324 -6.84 14.20 -45.92
C ILE A 324 -6.38 14.70 -44.55
N ILE A 325 -5.46 13.96 -43.94
CA ILE A 325 -4.84 14.34 -42.66
C ILE A 325 -3.31 14.26 -42.81
N ASN A 326 -2.66 15.40 -42.58
CA ASN A 326 -1.21 15.58 -42.73
C ASN A 326 -0.47 15.62 -41.37
N LYS A 327 -1.00 14.91 -40.37
CA LYS A 327 -0.40 14.79 -39.03
C LYS A 327 -0.64 13.40 -38.46
N GLU A 328 0.09 13.06 -37.40
CA GLU A 328 -0.11 11.80 -36.68
C GLU A 328 -1.52 11.74 -36.09
N VAL A 329 -2.21 10.62 -36.37
CA VAL A 329 -3.52 10.29 -35.81
C VAL A 329 -3.31 9.30 -34.66
N THR A 330 -4.02 9.51 -33.55
CA THR A 330 -4.03 8.57 -32.42
C THR A 330 -5.45 8.05 -32.20
N ILE A 331 -5.68 6.78 -32.52
CA ILE A 331 -6.90 6.08 -32.16
C ILE A 331 -6.78 5.60 -30.71
N THR A 332 -7.76 5.90 -29.87
CA THR A 332 -7.79 5.55 -28.45
C THR A 332 -9.03 4.75 -28.11
N GLY A 333 -8.84 3.56 -27.54
CA GLY A 333 -9.88 2.74 -26.94
C GLY A 333 -9.83 2.85 -25.42
N THR A 334 -10.88 3.38 -24.79
CA THR A 334 -11.01 3.43 -23.33
C THR A 334 -11.86 2.25 -22.84
N PRO A 335 -11.38 1.40 -21.90
CA PRO A 335 -12.16 0.27 -21.40
C PRO A 335 -13.52 0.69 -20.85
N LYS A 336 -14.60 0.04 -21.28
CA LYS A 336 -15.96 0.30 -20.77
C LYS A 336 -16.14 -0.09 -19.30
N SER A 337 -15.36 -1.07 -18.84
CA SER A 337 -15.35 -1.54 -17.46
C SER A 337 -14.72 -0.53 -16.48
N ASN A 338 -14.07 0.53 -16.99
CA ASN A 338 -13.18 1.42 -16.23
C ASN A 338 -12.02 0.68 -15.55
N LYS A 339 -11.67 -0.53 -16.02
CA LYS A 339 -10.56 -1.36 -15.55
C LYS A 339 -9.61 -1.64 -16.72
N GLY A 340 -8.31 -1.73 -16.44
CA GLY A 340 -7.29 -1.96 -17.47
C GLY A 340 -6.71 -0.67 -18.06
N ASN A 341 -5.78 -0.82 -19.01
CA ASN A 341 -5.16 0.33 -19.67
C ASN A 341 -6.00 0.82 -20.86
N LYS A 342 -5.79 2.08 -21.25
CA LYS A 342 -6.26 2.58 -22.55
C LYS A 342 -5.42 1.93 -23.64
N VAL A 343 -6.09 1.48 -24.70
CA VAL A 343 -5.44 0.98 -25.91
C VAL A 343 -5.22 2.17 -26.83
N THR A 344 -4.01 2.33 -27.35
CA THR A 344 -3.70 3.40 -28.31
C THR A 344 -3.05 2.83 -29.56
N TYR A 345 -3.46 3.34 -30.72
CA TYR A 345 -2.82 3.05 -31.99
C TYR A 345 -2.55 4.34 -32.74
N LYS A 346 -1.32 4.47 -33.24
CA LYS A 346 -0.83 5.70 -33.89
C LYS A 346 -0.40 5.41 -35.30
N PHE A 347 -0.77 6.29 -36.22
CA PHE A 347 -0.32 6.22 -37.60
C PHE A 347 -0.18 7.61 -38.22
N SER A 348 0.61 7.68 -39.29
CA SER A 348 0.80 8.90 -40.09
C SER A 348 0.79 8.54 -41.57
N LEU A 349 -0.08 9.19 -42.32
CA LEU A 349 -0.18 9.03 -43.76
C LEU A 349 0.96 9.78 -44.46
N GLN A 350 1.53 9.17 -45.49
CA GLN A 350 2.53 9.76 -46.38
C GLN A 350 1.92 10.15 -47.73
N LYS A 351 0.89 9.42 -48.16
CA LYS A 351 0.27 9.58 -49.47
C LYS A 351 -1.25 9.50 -49.35
N TRP A 352 -1.96 10.36 -50.07
CA TRP A 352 -3.41 10.33 -50.18
C TRP A 352 -3.84 10.21 -51.65
N PHE A 353 -4.68 9.23 -51.94
CA PHE A 353 -5.15 8.90 -53.28
C PHE A 353 -6.58 9.39 -53.48
N ILE A 354 -6.84 9.95 -54.65
CA ILE A 354 -8.10 10.59 -55.02
C ILE A 354 -8.51 10.01 -56.38
N PRO A 355 -9.18 8.84 -56.39
CA PRO A 355 -9.73 8.29 -57.62
C PRO A 355 -10.81 9.24 -58.12
N GLN A 356 -10.69 9.68 -59.37
CA GLN A 356 -11.77 10.42 -60.00
C GLN A 356 -12.80 9.44 -60.55
N GLY A 357 -14.00 9.96 -60.84
CA GLY A 357 -15.06 9.17 -61.48
C GLY A 357 -14.66 8.64 -62.87
N ILE A 358 -15.65 8.15 -63.60
CA ILE A 358 -15.42 7.57 -64.94
C ILE A 358 -15.18 8.71 -65.93
N ILE A 359 -13.91 9.07 -66.10
CA ILE A 359 -13.41 10.04 -67.08
C ILE A 359 -12.50 9.24 -68.02
N GLN A 360 -12.86 9.10 -69.30
CA GLN A 360 -12.11 8.26 -70.22
C GLN A 360 -11.37 9.16 -71.20
N GLU A 361 -10.17 9.61 -70.85
CA GLU A 361 -9.39 10.58 -71.64
C GLU A 361 -7.91 10.17 -71.76
N SER A 362 -7.17 10.90 -72.61
CA SER A 362 -5.75 10.63 -72.84
C SER A 362 -4.89 10.89 -71.60
N TRP A 363 -3.72 10.25 -71.53
CA TRP A 363 -2.79 10.47 -70.41
C TRP A 363 -2.43 11.95 -70.22
N SER A 364 -2.17 12.68 -71.31
CA SER A 364 -1.76 14.10 -71.24
C SER A 364 -2.84 14.98 -70.60
N GLU A 365 -4.11 14.74 -70.92
CA GLU A 365 -5.25 15.47 -70.36
C GLU A 365 -5.44 15.13 -68.88
N MET A 366 -5.32 13.85 -68.52
CA MET A 366 -5.50 13.39 -67.14
C MET A 366 -4.33 13.77 -66.22
N ASN A 367 -3.11 13.80 -66.74
CA ASN A 367 -1.95 14.36 -66.03
C ASN A 367 -2.12 15.86 -65.80
N SER A 368 -2.55 16.62 -66.84
CA SER A 368 -2.85 18.04 -66.71
C SER A 368 -3.99 18.31 -65.72
N TYR A 369 -4.99 17.43 -65.68
CA TYR A 369 -6.08 17.49 -64.70
C TYR A 369 -5.57 17.37 -63.26
N CYS A 370 -4.75 16.36 -62.94
CA CYS A 370 -4.23 16.21 -61.58
C CYS A 370 -3.33 17.40 -61.20
N ILE A 371 -2.42 17.83 -62.08
CA ILE A 371 -1.53 18.98 -61.85
C ILE A 371 -2.33 20.27 -61.65
N GLY A 372 -3.34 20.51 -62.48
CA GLY A 372 -4.21 21.68 -62.38
C GLY A 372 -5.00 21.74 -61.07
N ASN A 373 -5.22 20.61 -60.41
CA ASN A 373 -5.84 20.50 -59.09
C ASN A 373 -4.83 20.42 -57.93
N GLY A 374 -3.53 20.60 -58.19
CA GLY A 374 -2.47 20.57 -57.17
C GLY A 374 -2.05 19.16 -56.73
N TYR A 375 -2.29 18.16 -57.57
CA TYR A 375 -1.96 16.75 -57.34
C TYR A 375 -1.02 16.22 -58.44
N ILE A 376 -0.55 15.00 -58.28
CA ILE A 376 0.23 14.27 -59.29
C ILE A 376 -0.43 12.94 -59.64
N LEU A 377 -0.13 12.39 -60.81
CA LEU A 377 -0.38 10.97 -61.05
C LEU A 377 0.62 10.13 -60.23
N PRO A 378 0.18 9.01 -59.63
CA PRO A 378 1.05 8.14 -58.84
C PRO A 378 1.92 7.28 -59.75
N SER A 379 3.08 6.90 -59.22
CA SER A 379 3.94 5.90 -59.84
C SER A 379 3.42 4.48 -59.61
N SER A 380 3.89 3.51 -60.40
CA SER A 380 3.57 2.09 -60.13
C SER A 380 4.05 1.65 -58.74
N THR A 381 5.16 2.20 -58.24
CA THR A 381 5.64 1.91 -56.87
C THR A 381 4.72 2.48 -55.79
N ASP A 382 4.04 3.59 -56.04
CA ASP A 382 3.04 4.14 -55.11
C ASP A 382 1.80 3.26 -54.99
N ILE A 383 1.50 2.50 -56.04
CA ILE A 383 0.30 1.69 -56.12
C ILE A 383 0.53 0.24 -55.71
N VAL A 384 1.53 -0.43 -56.31
CA VAL A 384 1.78 -1.86 -56.13
C VAL A 384 3.14 -2.17 -55.50
N GLY A 385 3.93 -1.16 -55.17
CA GLY A 385 5.25 -1.34 -54.57
C GLY A 385 6.31 -1.93 -55.52
N SER A 386 6.05 -1.96 -56.83
CA SER A 386 6.96 -2.49 -57.86
C SER A 386 6.89 -1.68 -59.15
N SER A 387 7.94 -1.75 -59.97
CA SER A 387 8.01 -1.19 -61.32
C SER A 387 7.51 -2.15 -62.41
N THR A 388 7.21 -3.40 -62.07
CA THR A 388 6.80 -4.45 -63.03
C THR A 388 5.43 -5.02 -62.70
N SER A 389 4.68 -5.41 -63.73
CA SER A 389 3.40 -6.13 -63.59
C SER A 389 3.61 -7.54 -63.00
N GLY A 390 2.68 -8.00 -62.17
CA GLY A 390 2.74 -9.31 -61.50
C GLY A 390 1.84 -9.37 -60.27
N ALA A 391 1.94 -10.47 -59.51
CA ALA A 391 1.22 -10.61 -58.25
C ALA A 391 1.68 -9.53 -57.24
N VAL A 392 0.75 -8.72 -56.76
CA VAL A 392 1.05 -7.60 -55.86
C VAL A 392 1.12 -8.11 -54.41
N PRO A 393 2.27 -8.03 -53.73
CA PRO A 393 2.37 -8.45 -52.33
C PRO A 393 1.62 -7.48 -51.43
N ARG A 394 0.86 -8.01 -50.46
CA ARG A 394 0.22 -7.18 -49.42
C ARG A 394 1.28 -6.68 -48.43
N LYS A 395 1.75 -5.44 -48.63
CA LYS A 395 2.79 -4.77 -47.83
C LYS A 395 2.45 -3.30 -47.58
N VAL A 396 2.92 -2.80 -46.44
CA VAL A 396 2.82 -1.37 -46.04
C VAL A 396 3.62 -0.49 -47.01
N GLY A 397 3.09 0.68 -47.36
CA GLY A 397 3.78 1.70 -48.17
C GLY A 397 3.23 1.94 -49.58
N SER A 398 2.30 1.11 -50.07
CA SER A 398 1.67 1.27 -51.39
C SER A 398 0.16 1.05 -51.31
N LEU A 399 -0.61 1.71 -52.18
CA LEU A 399 -2.08 1.74 -52.12
C LEU A 399 -2.70 0.34 -52.16
N TRP A 400 -2.45 -0.42 -53.23
CA TRP A 400 -3.01 -1.76 -53.38
C TRP A 400 -2.33 -2.74 -52.41
N GLY A 401 -1.05 -2.55 -52.11
CA GLY A 401 -0.36 -3.35 -51.10
C GLY A 401 -1.05 -3.29 -49.73
N GLU A 402 -1.46 -2.09 -49.31
CA GLU A 402 -2.14 -1.86 -48.03
C GLU A 402 -3.60 -2.32 -48.05
N TYR A 403 -4.36 -1.94 -49.08
CA TYR A 403 -5.83 -2.09 -49.08
C TYR A 403 -6.35 -3.25 -49.94
N GLY A 404 -5.53 -3.82 -50.82
CA GLY A 404 -5.91 -4.92 -51.70
C GLY A 404 -6.90 -4.48 -52.77
N ASN A 405 -7.83 -5.37 -53.10
CA ASN A 405 -8.90 -5.10 -54.07
C ASN A 405 -9.65 -3.81 -53.70
N LEU A 406 -9.42 -2.74 -54.44
CA LEU A 406 -9.96 -1.42 -54.16
C LEU A 406 -11.43 -1.30 -54.59
N THR A 407 -11.93 -2.21 -55.43
CA THR A 407 -13.34 -2.21 -55.84
C THR A 407 -14.28 -2.67 -54.71
N SER A 408 -13.74 -3.20 -53.60
CA SER A 408 -14.54 -3.56 -52.42
C SER A 408 -14.90 -2.38 -51.53
N TYR A 409 -14.40 -1.18 -51.81
CA TYR A 409 -14.60 0.03 -50.99
C TYR A 409 -15.73 0.90 -51.55
N ASP A 410 -16.98 0.49 -51.34
CA ASP A 410 -18.24 1.25 -51.53
C ASP A 410 -18.35 2.07 -52.83
N GLY A 411 -17.77 1.58 -53.93
CA GLY A 411 -17.83 2.25 -55.24
C GLY A 411 -17.07 3.57 -55.31
N ILE A 412 -15.99 3.73 -54.53
CA ILE A 412 -15.06 4.86 -54.63
C ILE A 412 -14.20 4.73 -55.89
N PHE A 413 -13.69 3.53 -56.14
CA PHE A 413 -12.97 3.20 -57.37
C PHE A 413 -13.96 2.71 -58.45
N ARG A 414 -14.52 3.66 -59.22
CA ARG A 414 -15.58 3.40 -60.21
C ARG A 414 -15.08 3.06 -61.62
N ALA A 415 -13.94 3.59 -62.02
CA ALA A 415 -13.36 3.29 -63.33
C ALA A 415 -12.75 1.89 -63.37
N GLU A 416 -12.76 1.28 -64.56
CA GLU A 416 -12.16 -0.03 -64.82
C GLU A 416 -10.65 -0.04 -64.57
N HIS A 417 -9.96 1.03 -64.97
CA HIS A 417 -8.54 1.22 -64.76
C HIS A 417 -8.20 2.71 -64.68
N TYR A 418 -7.07 3.02 -64.04
CA TYR A 418 -6.59 4.39 -63.78
C TYR A 418 -5.20 4.64 -64.33
N TRP A 419 -4.94 5.87 -64.79
CA TRP A 419 -3.63 6.31 -65.26
C TRP A 419 -2.59 6.40 -64.13
N LEU A 420 -1.36 6.03 -64.48
CA LEU A 420 -0.14 6.25 -63.71
C LEU A 420 0.77 7.27 -64.39
N ASP A 421 1.76 7.80 -63.66
CA ASP A 421 2.73 8.80 -64.17
C ASP A 421 3.52 8.35 -65.41
N SER A 422 3.77 7.05 -65.55
CA SER A 422 4.53 6.45 -66.64
C SER A 422 3.75 6.30 -67.95
N GLY A 423 2.44 6.61 -67.94
CA GLY A 423 1.55 6.30 -69.06
C GLY A 423 1.01 4.87 -69.05
N MET A 424 1.31 4.08 -68.02
CA MET A 424 0.63 2.80 -67.78
C MET A 424 -0.73 3.00 -67.10
N ILE A 425 -1.56 1.97 -67.15
CA ILE A 425 -2.81 1.88 -66.39
C ILE A 425 -2.72 0.84 -65.28
N PHE A 426 -3.49 1.05 -64.22
CA PHE A 426 -3.65 0.16 -63.08
C PHE A 426 -5.10 -0.29 -62.93
N TYR A 427 -5.30 -1.59 -62.71
CA TYR A 427 -6.59 -2.17 -62.41
C TYR A 427 -6.81 -2.24 -60.88
N PRO A 428 -7.84 -1.56 -60.32
CA PRO A 428 -8.08 -1.51 -58.87
C PRO A 428 -8.46 -2.87 -58.26
N GLY A 429 -9.00 -3.78 -59.07
CA GLY A 429 -9.49 -5.09 -58.61
C GLY A 429 -8.40 -6.04 -58.15
N ASP A 430 -7.33 -6.14 -58.93
CA ASP A 430 -6.27 -7.14 -58.78
C ASP A 430 -4.85 -6.54 -58.73
N GLY A 431 -4.73 -5.24 -58.97
CA GLY A 431 -3.48 -4.51 -58.96
C GLY A 431 -2.65 -4.67 -60.23
N HIS A 432 -3.21 -5.26 -61.29
CA HIS A 432 -2.51 -5.48 -62.53
C HIS A 432 -2.13 -4.17 -63.23
N LEU A 433 -0.95 -4.13 -63.86
CA LEU A 433 -0.45 -3.00 -64.64
C LEU A 433 -0.47 -3.33 -66.13
N SER A 434 -1.01 -2.43 -66.96
CA SER A 434 -1.15 -2.62 -68.41
C SER A 434 -0.97 -1.30 -69.18
N ILE A 435 -1.24 -1.33 -70.48
CA ILE A 435 -1.34 -0.18 -71.36
C ILE A 435 -2.77 0.01 -71.85
N ALA A 436 -3.17 1.25 -72.09
CA ALA A 436 -4.42 1.61 -72.74
C ALA A 436 -4.24 2.90 -73.55
N SER A 437 -5.27 3.29 -74.32
CA SER A 437 -5.29 4.56 -75.05
C SER A 437 -6.01 5.69 -74.29
N ARG A 438 -6.95 5.34 -73.41
CA ARG A 438 -7.76 6.25 -72.57
C ARG A 438 -7.97 5.59 -71.21
N SER A 439 -8.04 6.36 -70.12
CA SER A 439 -8.28 5.88 -68.75
C SER A 439 -8.64 7.04 -67.82
N SER A 440 -9.10 6.74 -66.60
CA SER A 440 -9.45 7.73 -65.59
C SER A 440 -8.26 8.17 -64.74
N PRO A 441 -8.23 9.40 -64.22
CA PRO A 441 -7.15 9.87 -63.37
C PRO A 441 -7.29 9.31 -61.95
N LEU A 442 -6.22 8.71 -61.44
CA LEU A 442 -6.02 8.53 -60.01
C LEU A 442 -5.05 9.62 -59.59
N CYS A 443 -5.53 10.67 -58.93
CA CYS A 443 -4.64 11.73 -58.44
C CYS A 443 -4.09 11.36 -57.06
N MET A 444 -2.90 11.85 -56.73
CA MET A 444 -2.23 11.60 -55.46
C MET A 444 -1.66 12.89 -54.87
N LYS A 445 -1.70 13.00 -53.55
CA LYS A 445 -1.00 14.01 -52.75
C LYS A 445 0.02 13.33 -51.84
N THR A 446 1.20 13.92 -51.70
CA THR A 446 2.24 13.50 -50.75
C THR A 446 2.34 14.49 -49.59
N PHE A 447 2.73 14.03 -48.40
CA PHE A 447 2.87 14.85 -47.19
C PHE A 447 4.30 14.93 -46.68
#